data_AF-A0A7K3SBU2-F1
#
_entry.id   AF-A0A7K3SBU2-F1
#
_cell.length_a   1.000
_cell.length_b   1.000
_cell.length_c   1.000
_cell.angle_alpha   90.00
_cell.angle_beta   90.00
_cell.angle_gamma   90.00
#
_symmetry.space_group_name_H-M   'P 1'
#
loop_
_entity.id
_entity.type
_entity.pdbx_description
1 polymer ?
#
loop_
_entity_poly.entity_id
_entity_poly.type
_entity_poly.pdbx_seq_one_letter_code
_entity_poly.pdbx_strand_id
1 'polypeptide(L)'
;APFAPVDADAPALAVGGVELTGAQLVTRAREDAAALGLVPGSRLLTGRTYDTWEGLSAGLFAPLAAGGSVVLCRHIGQLDADGLAKRVESERVTNTAV
;
A
#
# COMPACT_ATOMS: atom_id res chain seq x y z
N ALA A 1 -29.31 16.10 6.87
CA ALA A 1 -28.84 14.73 6.61
C ALA A 1 -27.40 14.61 7.11
N PRO A 2 -26.96 13.47 7.69
CA PRO A 2 -25.69 13.38 8.42
C PRO A 2 -24.44 13.14 7.54
N PHE A 3 -24.57 13.11 6.21
CA PHE A 3 -23.41 13.12 5.32
C PHE A 3 -22.88 14.56 5.21
N ALA A 4 -21.66 14.78 5.69
CA ALA A 4 -20.92 16.02 5.47
C ALA A 4 -19.90 15.80 4.33
N PRO A 5 -19.71 16.78 3.43
CA PRO A 5 -18.63 16.73 2.46
C PRO A 5 -17.28 16.55 3.17
N VAL A 6 -16.41 15.71 2.60
CA VAL A 6 -15.04 15.56 3.07
C VAL A 6 -14.24 16.80 2.66
N ASP A 7 -13.61 17.47 3.62
CA ASP A 7 -12.60 18.49 3.34
C ASP A 7 -11.28 17.80 3.02
N ALA A 8 -10.78 17.99 1.80
CA ALA A 8 -9.54 17.35 1.34
C ALA A 8 -8.29 17.95 1.97
N ASP A 9 -8.37 19.18 2.48
CA ASP A 9 -7.26 19.91 3.11
C ASP A 9 -7.24 19.76 4.64
N ALA A 10 -8.25 19.12 5.22
CA ALA A 10 -8.24 18.74 6.63
C ALA A 10 -7.27 17.57 6.89
N PRO A 11 -6.69 17.46 8.10
CA PRO A 11 -5.89 16.30 8.51
C PRO A 11 -6.66 14.98 8.35
N ALA A 12 -6.03 14.00 7.70
CA ALA A 12 -6.66 12.71 7.37
C ALA A 12 -5.88 11.50 7.90
N LEU A 13 -4.56 11.62 8.07
CA LEU A 13 -3.70 10.53 8.52
C LEU A 13 -2.51 11.06 9.31
N ALA A 14 -2.23 10.44 10.46
CA ALA A 14 -0.98 10.58 11.19
C ALA A 14 -0.28 9.22 11.31
N VAL A 15 0.95 9.10 10.82
CA VAL A 15 1.74 7.86 10.85
C VAL A 15 3.23 8.17 10.86
N GLY A 16 4.02 7.44 11.65
CA GLY A 16 5.48 7.60 11.68
C GLY A 16 5.96 9.03 11.98
N GLY A 17 5.18 9.82 12.73
CA GLY A 17 5.48 11.23 13.03
C GLY A 17 5.14 12.22 11.91
N VAL A 18 4.53 11.76 10.81
CA VAL A 18 4.05 12.60 9.71
C VAL A 18 2.53 12.74 9.78
N GLU A 19 2.00 13.93 9.57
CA GLU A 19 0.58 14.20 9.39
C GLU A 19 0.32 14.62 7.93
N LEU A 20 -0.72 14.06 7.32
CA LEU A 20 -1.09 14.30 5.92
C LEU A 20 -2.56 14.68 5.82
N THR A 21 -2.85 15.65 4.95
CA THR A 21 -4.21 15.89 4.49
C THR A 21 -4.67 14.80 3.51
N GLY A 22 -5.97 14.74 3.24
CA GLY A 22 -6.51 13.81 2.25
C GLY A 22 -5.91 14.00 0.86
N ALA A 23 -5.74 15.27 0.44
CA ALA A 23 -5.12 15.61 -0.83
C ALA A 23 -3.64 15.18 -0.91
N GLN A 24 -2.86 15.44 0.15
CA GLN A 24 -1.45 15.06 0.20
C GLN A 24 -1.25 13.54 0.19
N LEU A 25 -2.08 12.82 0.96
CA LEU A 25 -2.07 11.35 1.00
C LEU A 25 -2.28 10.75 -0.38
N VAL A 26 -3.31 11.19 -1.11
CA VAL A 26 -3.62 10.67 -2.45
C VAL A 26 -2.50 10.99 -3.45
N THR A 27 -1.95 12.21 -3.42
CA THR A 27 -0.83 12.59 -4.29
C THR A 27 0.38 11.70 -4.04
N ARG A 28 0.82 11.58 -2.78
CA ARG A 28 2.01 10.80 -2.43
C ARG A 28 1.82 9.30 -2.72
N ALA A 29 0.63 8.76 -2.48
CA ALA A 29 0.31 7.37 -2.81
C ALA A 29 0.40 7.08 -4.32
N ARG A 30 0.03 8.04 -5.19
CA ARG A 30 0.16 7.90 -6.64
C ARG A 30 1.63 7.93 -7.09
N GLU A 31 2.43 8.80 -6.48
CA GLU A 31 3.88 8.87 -6.73
C GLU A 31 4.58 7.57 -6.32
N ASP A 32 4.26 7.07 -5.12
CA ASP A 32 4.79 5.79 -4.62
C ASP A 32 4.36 4.60 -5.50
N ALA A 33 3.10 4.60 -5.96
CA ALA A 33 2.60 3.59 -6.89
C ALA A 33 3.38 3.61 -8.22
N ALA A 34 3.67 4.78 -8.77
CA ALA A 34 4.48 4.92 -9.97
C ALA A 34 5.92 4.45 -9.74
N ALA A 35 6.52 4.80 -8.60
CA ALA A 35 7.87 4.36 -8.23
C ALA A 35 7.96 2.83 -8.05
N LEU A 36 6.89 2.18 -7.58
CA LEU A 36 6.76 0.74 -7.46
C LEU A 36 6.36 0.04 -8.78
N GLY A 37 6.11 0.80 -9.86
CA GLY A 37 5.68 0.27 -11.15
C GLY A 37 4.30 -0.39 -11.09
N LEU A 38 3.41 0.11 -10.22
CA LEU A 38 2.05 -0.42 -10.10
C LEU A 38 1.17 0.11 -11.23
N VAL A 39 0.34 -0.76 -11.77
CA VAL A 39 -0.67 -0.46 -12.79
C VAL A 39 -2.03 -0.96 -12.31
N PRO A 40 -3.14 -0.55 -12.96
CA PRO A 40 -4.45 -1.12 -12.65
C PRO A 40 -4.44 -2.65 -12.70
N GLY A 41 -4.96 -3.28 -11.65
CA GLY A 41 -4.94 -4.73 -11.49
C GLY A 41 -3.66 -5.32 -10.91
N SER A 42 -2.61 -4.52 -10.63
CA SER A 42 -1.41 -4.99 -9.91
C SER A 42 -1.79 -5.64 -8.58
N ARG A 43 -1.04 -6.69 -8.21
CA ARG A 43 -1.15 -7.44 -6.96
C ARG A 43 0.18 -7.33 -6.23
N LEU A 44 0.27 -6.42 -5.27
CA LEU A 44 1.50 -6.12 -4.55
C LEU A 44 1.62 -6.99 -3.29
N LEU A 45 2.69 -7.76 -3.19
CA LEU A 45 3.10 -8.41 -1.93
C LEU A 45 4.18 -7.57 -1.25
N THR A 46 3.97 -7.20 0.02
CA THR A 46 4.92 -6.39 0.79
C THR A 46 5.22 -7.03 2.14
N GLY A 47 6.47 -6.89 2.59
CA GLY A 47 6.92 -7.29 3.92
C GLY A 47 7.08 -6.13 4.90
N ARG A 48 6.76 -4.91 4.48
CA ARG A 48 6.94 -3.69 5.28
C ARG A 48 5.92 -3.59 6.42
N THR A 49 6.33 -2.94 7.50
CA THR A 49 5.49 -2.66 8.68
C THR A 49 4.61 -1.43 8.47
N TYR A 50 3.47 -1.37 9.14
CA TYR A 50 2.48 -0.29 8.97
C TYR A 50 2.70 0.94 9.87
N ASP A 51 3.83 1.01 10.58
CA ASP A 51 4.18 2.08 11.52
C ASP A 51 4.88 3.28 10.85
N THR A 52 5.23 3.17 9.57
CA THR A 52 5.85 4.21 8.75
C THR A 52 4.98 4.56 7.54
N TRP A 53 5.20 5.74 6.96
CA TRP A 53 4.54 6.07 5.69
C TRP A 53 4.91 5.07 4.59
N GLU A 54 6.18 4.70 4.47
CA GLU A 54 6.71 3.87 3.39
C GLU A 54 6.09 2.48 3.40
N GLY A 55 5.83 1.94 4.58
CA GLY A 55 5.17 0.65 4.72
C GLY A 55 3.65 0.74 4.58
N LEU A 56 3.01 1.80 5.10
CA LEU A 56 1.58 2.02 4.91
C LEU A 56 1.20 2.35 3.47
N SER A 57 2.04 3.09 2.76
CA SER A 57 1.88 3.38 1.34
C SER A 57 2.00 2.10 0.51
N ALA A 58 3.10 1.35 0.65
CA ALA A 58 3.27 0.08 -0.06
C ALA A 58 2.22 -0.98 0.31
N GLY A 59 1.79 -1.02 1.58
CA GLY A 59 0.86 -2.03 2.08
C GLY A 59 -0.61 -1.67 1.98
N LEU A 60 -0.98 -0.48 1.50
CA LEU A 60 -2.38 -0.08 1.35
C LEU A 60 -2.58 1.00 0.30
N PHE A 61 -2.02 2.19 0.49
CA PHE A 61 -2.44 3.36 -0.28
C PHE A 61 -1.95 3.36 -1.73
N ALA A 62 -0.71 2.96 -2.01
CA ALA A 62 -0.18 2.91 -3.36
C ALA A 62 -0.92 1.87 -4.24
N PRO A 63 -1.17 0.62 -3.79
CA PRO A 63 -2.03 -0.31 -4.54
C PRO A 63 -3.42 0.25 -4.84
N LEU A 64 -4.08 0.88 -3.86
CA LEU A 64 -5.42 1.44 -4.07
C LEU A 64 -5.40 2.62 -5.04
N ALA A 65 -4.41 3.50 -4.94
CA ALA A 65 -4.26 4.67 -5.82
C ALA A 65 -4.01 4.29 -7.28
N ALA A 66 -3.36 3.14 -7.52
CA ALA A 66 -3.14 2.56 -8.85
C ALA A 66 -4.33 1.75 -9.39
N GLY A 67 -5.36 1.47 -8.59
CA GLY A 67 -6.43 0.52 -8.95
C GLY A 67 -5.98 -0.95 -8.91
N GLY A 68 -4.97 -1.25 -8.09
CA GLY A 68 -4.50 -2.59 -7.79
C GLY A 68 -5.02 -3.12 -6.45
N SER A 69 -4.32 -4.10 -5.90
CA SER A 69 -4.62 -4.76 -4.63
C SER A 69 -3.34 -5.12 -3.88
N VAL A 70 -3.47 -5.29 -2.57
CA VAL A 70 -2.39 -5.79 -1.71
C VAL A 70 -2.63 -7.26 -1.36
N VAL A 71 -1.57 -8.06 -1.36
CA VAL A 71 -1.56 -9.44 -0.88
C VAL A 71 -1.04 -9.42 0.55
N LEU A 72 -1.93 -9.62 1.52
CA LEU A 72 -1.56 -9.62 2.94
C LEU A 72 -0.96 -10.97 3.35
N CYS A 73 0.31 -10.96 3.77
CA CYS A 73 0.99 -12.14 4.28
C CYS A 73 1.57 -11.86 5.67
N ARG A 74 0.77 -12.15 6.71
CA ARG A 74 1.10 -11.87 8.13
C ARG A 74 2.48 -12.37 8.56
N HIS A 75 2.94 -13.50 8.02
CA HIS A 75 4.17 -14.18 8.44
C HIS A 75 5.17 -14.30 7.28
N ILE A 76 5.22 -13.32 6.38
CA ILE A 76 6.12 -13.36 5.21
C ILE A 76 7.59 -13.57 5.58
N GLY A 77 8.07 -13.00 6.69
CA GLY A 77 9.44 -13.20 7.19
C GLY A 77 9.72 -14.57 7.78
N GLN A 78 8.72 -15.44 7.89
CA GLN A 78 8.87 -16.85 8.30
C GLN A 78 8.88 -17.79 7.10
N LEU A 79 8.63 -17.29 5.88
CA LEU A 79 8.73 -18.08 4.66
C LEU A 79 10.19 -18.18 4.23
N ASP A 80 10.60 -19.39 3.84
CA ASP A 80 11.81 -19.58 3.06
C ASP A 80 11.58 -19.14 1.61
N ALA A 81 12.63 -19.21 0.79
CA ALA A 81 12.57 -18.79 -0.61
C ALA A 81 11.49 -19.55 -1.41
N ASP A 82 11.36 -20.85 -1.17
CA ASP A 82 10.37 -21.70 -1.85
C ASP A 82 8.94 -21.37 -1.41
N GLY A 83 8.73 -21.12 -0.11
CA GLY A 83 7.45 -20.67 0.42
C GLY A 83 7.02 -19.31 -0.13
N LEU A 84 7.97 -18.38 -0.27
CA LEU A 84 7.74 -17.09 -0.90
C LEU A 84 7.38 -17.24 -2.38
N ALA A 85 8.12 -18.07 -3.12
CA ALA A 85 7.84 -18.34 -4.54
C ALA A 85 6.44 -18.93 -4.75
N LYS A 86 6.05 -19.91 -3.93
CA LYS A 86 4.70 -20.51 -3.95
C LYS A 86 3.62 -19.48 -3.66
N ARG A 87 3.86 -18.56 -2.71
CA ARG A 87 2.92 -17.48 -2.39
C ARG A 87 2.76 -16.52 -3.57
N VAL A 88 3.86 -16.12 -4.19
CA VAL A 88 3.88 -15.26 -5.39
C VAL A 88 3.04 -15.90 -6.50
N GLU A 89 3.22 -17.20 -6.73
CA GLU A 89 2.46 -17.95 -7.72
C GLU A 89 0.96 -18.04 -7.36
N SER A 90 0.63 -18.51 -6.14
CA SER A 90 -0.76 -18.79 -5.75
C SER A 90 -1.64 -17.54 -5.73
N GLU A 91 -1.07 -16.41 -5.32
CA GLU A 91 -1.78 -15.13 -5.21
C GLU A 91 -1.69 -14.31 -6.50
N ARG A 92 -0.97 -14.80 -7.51
CA ARG A 92 -0.67 -14.12 -8.78
C ARG A 92 -0.05 -12.74 -8.55
N VAL A 93 0.94 -12.67 -7.67
CA VAL A 93 1.66 -11.42 -7.36
C VAL A 93 2.34 -10.88 -8.60
N THR A 94 2.18 -9.58 -8.86
CA THR A 94 2.79 -8.89 -10.02
C THR A 94 3.96 -8.00 -9.61
N ASN A 95 3.97 -7.54 -8.35
CA ASN A 95 4.98 -6.63 -7.82
C ASN A 95 5.31 -7.05 -6.38
N THR A 96 6.56 -6.86 -5.96
CA THR A 96 7.00 -7.11 -4.58
C THR A 96 7.67 -5.88 -3.98
N ALA A 97 7.47 -5.68 -2.67
CA ALA A 97 8.15 -4.67 -1.86
C ALA A 97 8.51 -5.31 -0.51
N VAL A 98 9.48 -6.22 -0.54
CA VAL A 98 9.98 -6.94 0.65
C VAL A 98 11.27 -6.33 1.17
#